data_AF-A0A3B9KF99-F1
#
_entry.id   AF-A0A3B9KF99-F1
#
_cell.length_a   1.000
_cell.length_b   1.000
_cell.length_c   1.000
_cell.angle_alpha   90.00
_cell.angle_beta   90.00
_cell.angle_gamma   90.00
#
_symmetry.space_group_name_H-M   'P 1'
#
loop_
_entity.id
_entity.type
_entity.pdbx_description
1 polymer ?
#
loop_
_entity_poly.entity_id
_entity_poly.type
_entity_poly.pdbx_seq_one_letter_code
_entity_poly.pdbx_strand_id
1 'polypeptide(L)'
;MTGFAGFPSGKNPFVPIPEIFFTVLLPEIEDSAELKVTLHLFWLLAQKQGNPRCVSGNDLLADHVLLRGLKRRGDPRSPEDRLQQGLELALARGTLLRIHLRLVSEGNEQAEIIEWYFFNTPRSRKVVNELQGSQILPVRLLKAEGEQIA
;
A
#
# COMPACT_ATOMS: atom_id res chain seq x y z
N MET A 1 18.87 22.97 -9.44
CA MET A 1 17.65 22.21 -9.13
C MET A 1 16.50 22.88 -9.83
N THR A 2 15.74 22.17 -10.66
CA THR A 2 14.44 22.66 -11.12
C THR A 2 13.48 22.58 -9.93
N GLY A 3 13.05 23.73 -9.42
CA GLY A 3 12.15 23.80 -8.27
C GLY A 3 10.73 23.35 -8.63
N PHE A 4 9.88 23.16 -7.63
CA PHE A 4 8.45 22.99 -7.83
C PHE A 4 7.86 24.31 -8.38
N ALA A 5 7.33 24.30 -9.60
CA ALA A 5 6.83 25.48 -10.29
C ALA A 5 5.37 25.85 -9.95
N GLY A 6 4.77 25.15 -8.98
CA GLY A 6 3.35 25.25 -8.65
C GLY A 6 2.51 24.13 -9.26
N PHE A 7 1.22 24.13 -8.92
CA PHE A 7 0.26 23.16 -9.47
C PHE A 7 -0.25 23.62 -10.84
N PRO A 8 -0.40 22.71 -11.82
CA PRO A 8 -0.87 23.07 -13.16
C PRO A 8 -2.33 23.55 -13.14
N SER A 9 -2.66 24.51 -14.00
CA SER A 9 -4.04 24.89 -14.29
C SER A 9 -4.72 23.81 -15.13
N GLY A 10 -5.88 23.29 -14.71
CA GLY A 10 -6.65 22.31 -15.48
C GLY A 10 -7.23 21.17 -14.62
N LYS A 11 -7.66 20.08 -15.28
CA LYS A 11 -8.15 18.88 -14.59
C LYS A 11 -6.98 18.14 -13.94
N ASN A 12 -6.81 18.32 -12.64
CA ASN A 12 -5.87 17.53 -11.84
C ASN A 12 -6.67 16.45 -11.10
N PRO A 13 -6.35 15.15 -11.25
CA PRO A 13 -7.04 14.10 -10.51
C PRO A 13 -6.86 14.32 -9.00
N PHE A 14 -7.98 14.31 -8.27
CA PHE A 14 -7.99 14.41 -6.82
C PHE A 14 -7.89 13.02 -6.19
N VAL A 15 -7.09 12.93 -5.13
CA VAL A 15 -7.03 11.74 -4.28
C VAL A 15 -7.93 11.98 -3.07
N PRO A 16 -9.00 11.21 -2.88
CA PRO A 16 -9.84 11.37 -1.71
C PRO A 16 -9.09 10.90 -0.46
N ILE A 17 -8.93 11.80 0.50
CA ILE A 17 -8.38 11.49 1.82
C ILE A 17 -9.51 11.76 2.84
N PRO A 18 -9.92 10.76 3.65
CA PRO A 18 -10.97 10.93 4.65
C PRO A 18 -10.61 12.01 5.68
N GLU A 19 -11.60 12.76 6.17
CA GLU A 19 -11.39 13.79 7.21
C GLU A 19 -10.70 13.24 8.47
N ILE A 20 -11.03 12.00 8.85
CA ILE A 20 -10.43 11.31 10.01
C ILE A 20 -8.91 11.15 9.89
N PHE A 21 -8.36 11.15 8.67
CA PHE A 21 -6.91 11.19 8.50
C PHE A 21 -6.34 12.48 9.09
N PHE A 22 -6.96 13.64 8.83
CA PHE A 22 -6.46 14.92 9.31
C PHE A 22 -6.75 15.16 10.80
N THR A 23 -7.89 14.68 11.30
CA THR A 23 -8.32 14.95 12.67
C THR A 23 -7.81 13.95 13.69
N VAL A 24 -7.48 12.72 13.27
CA VAL A 24 -7.05 11.64 14.18
C VAL A 24 -5.70 11.06 13.80
N LEU A 25 -5.48 10.68 12.53
CA LEU A 25 -4.24 9.97 12.18
C LEU A 25 -3.02 10.89 12.09
N LEU A 26 -3.13 11.99 11.36
CA LEU A 26 -2.04 12.92 11.07
C LEU A 26 -1.41 13.52 12.34
N PRO A 27 -2.17 13.93 13.38
CA PRO A 27 -1.58 14.42 14.63
C PRO A 27 -0.70 13.40 15.35
N GLU A 28 -0.99 12.11 15.18
CA GLU A 28 -0.30 11.01 15.85
C GLU A 28 0.90 10.49 15.05
N ILE A 29 0.99 10.82 13.75
CA ILE A 29 2.10 10.41 12.87
C ILE A 29 3.30 11.33 13.11
N GLU A 30 4.36 10.77 13.69
CA GLU A 30 5.59 11.50 13.99
C GLU A 30 6.69 11.28 12.94
N ASP A 31 6.69 10.13 12.25
CA ASP A 31 7.74 9.79 11.28
C ASP A 31 7.31 10.14 9.85
N SER A 32 8.19 10.84 9.14
CA SER A 32 7.96 11.24 7.75
C SER A 32 7.80 10.08 6.77
N ALA A 33 8.39 8.91 7.05
CA ALA A 33 8.24 7.72 6.23
C ALA A 33 6.84 7.13 6.41
N GLU A 34 6.32 7.04 7.64
CA GLU A 34 4.93 6.64 7.91
C GLU A 34 3.95 7.55 7.17
N LEU A 35 4.14 8.87 7.26
CA LEU A 35 3.29 9.84 6.58
C LEU A 35 3.30 9.65 5.05
N LYS A 36 4.49 9.55 4.45
CA LYS A 36 4.65 9.40 2.99
C LYS A 36 4.07 8.08 2.50
N VAL A 37 4.34 6.98 3.20
CA VAL A 37 3.77 5.66 2.87
C VAL A 37 2.25 5.71 2.93
N THR A 38 1.67 6.27 4.00
CA THR A 38 0.21 6.37 4.17
C THR A 38 -0.46 7.21 3.08
N LEU A 39 0.09 8.39 2.76
CA LEU A 39 -0.43 9.25 1.69
C LEU A 39 -0.29 8.59 0.30
N HIS A 40 0.81 7.90 0.06
CA HIS A 40 1.04 7.20 -1.20
C HIS A 40 0.08 6.02 -1.36
N LEU A 41 -0.23 5.31 -0.28
CA LEU A 41 -1.27 4.27 -0.25
C LEU A 41 -2.66 4.83 -0.58
N PHE A 42 -3.02 6.03 -0.10
CA PHE A 42 -4.27 6.69 -0.55
C PHE A 42 -4.28 6.90 -2.06
N TRP A 43 -3.16 7.38 -2.63
CA TRP A 43 -3.05 7.61 -4.07
C TRP A 43 -3.08 6.31 -4.89
N LEU A 44 -2.36 5.27 -4.50
CA LEU A 44 -2.35 3.98 -5.18
C LEU A 44 -3.72 3.30 -5.11
N LEU A 45 -4.31 3.22 -3.93
CA LEU A 45 -5.59 2.55 -3.75
C LEU A 45 -6.76 3.38 -4.30
N ALA A 46 -6.64 4.70 -4.49
CA ALA A 46 -7.64 5.48 -5.20
C ALA A 46 -7.77 5.06 -6.68
N GLN A 47 -6.69 4.54 -7.28
CA GLN A 47 -6.62 4.14 -8.68
C GLN A 47 -6.97 2.66 -8.92
N LYS A 48 -6.91 1.82 -7.89
CA LYS A 48 -7.26 0.40 -7.99
C LYS A 48 -8.78 0.19 -7.99
N GLN A 49 -9.22 -0.79 -8.77
CA GLN A 49 -10.56 -1.35 -8.68
C GLN A 49 -10.61 -2.45 -7.60
N GLY A 50 -11.79 -3.04 -7.39
CA GLY A 50 -11.99 -4.07 -6.36
C GLY A 50 -12.40 -3.50 -4.99
N ASN A 51 -12.94 -4.38 -4.13
CA ASN A 51 -13.41 -4.01 -2.80
C ASN A 51 -13.37 -5.18 -1.80
N PRO A 52 -12.43 -5.22 -0.82
CA PRO A 52 -11.52 -4.14 -0.44
C PRO A 52 -10.31 -4.02 -1.37
N ARG A 53 -9.80 -2.78 -1.51
CA ARG A 53 -8.61 -2.47 -2.30
C ARG A 53 -7.35 -2.82 -1.50
N CYS A 54 -6.36 -3.39 -2.17
CA CYS A 54 -5.08 -3.74 -1.57
C CYS A 54 -3.90 -3.54 -2.51
N VAL A 55 -2.70 -3.54 -1.92
CA VAL A 55 -1.45 -3.43 -2.65
C VAL A 55 -0.46 -4.45 -2.11
N SER A 56 0.32 -5.07 -3.01
CA SER A 56 1.34 -6.04 -2.60
C SER A 56 2.61 -5.32 -2.14
N GLY A 57 3.40 -5.94 -1.26
CA GLY A 57 4.73 -5.44 -0.90
C GLY A 57 5.63 -5.27 -2.13
N ASN A 58 5.51 -6.18 -3.10
CA ASN A 58 6.24 -6.09 -4.38
C ASN A 58 5.81 -4.87 -5.21
N ASP A 59 4.51 -4.54 -5.25
CA ASP A 59 4.02 -3.32 -5.92
C ASP A 59 4.64 -2.07 -5.27
N LEU A 60 4.72 -2.03 -3.93
CA LEU A 60 5.29 -0.91 -3.18
C LEU A 60 6.80 -0.78 -3.41
N LEU A 61 7.52 -1.90 -3.47
CA LEU A 61 8.96 -1.93 -3.78
C LEU A 61 9.25 -1.55 -5.24
N ALA A 62 8.33 -1.84 -6.16
CA ALA A 62 8.45 -1.44 -7.56
C ALA A 62 8.07 0.05 -7.79
N ASP A 63 7.47 0.72 -6.82
CA ASP A 63 7.01 2.10 -6.95
C ASP A 63 8.16 3.12 -6.78
N HIS A 64 8.73 3.52 -7.92
CA HIS A 64 9.81 4.50 -7.97
C HIS A 64 9.42 5.90 -7.46
N VAL A 65 8.14 6.28 -7.48
CA VAL A 65 7.67 7.57 -6.95
C VAL A 65 7.73 7.53 -5.42
N LEU A 66 7.21 6.46 -4.82
CA LEU A 66 7.27 6.21 -3.39
C LEU A 66 8.73 6.14 -2.91
N LEU A 67 9.55 5.27 -3.51
CA LEU A 67 10.95 5.09 -3.10
C LEU A 67 11.75 6.39 -3.25
N ARG A 68 11.54 7.17 -4.32
CA ARG A 68 12.17 8.49 -4.46
C ARG A 68 11.74 9.43 -3.34
N GLY A 69 10.46 9.43 -2.98
CA GLY A 69 9.92 10.24 -1.89
C GLY A 69 10.51 9.88 -0.52
N LEU A 70 10.88 8.61 -0.30
CA LEU A 70 11.42 8.11 0.96
C LEU A 70 12.91 8.41 1.16
N LYS A 71 13.64 8.77 0.10
CA LYS A 71 15.04 9.22 0.20
C LYS A 71 15.15 10.46 1.09
N ARG A 72 15.98 10.38 2.12
CA ARG A 72 16.30 11.51 3.00
C ARG A 72 17.78 11.86 2.90
N ARG A 73 18.08 13.14 2.65
CA ARG A 73 19.47 13.62 2.59
C ARG A 73 20.14 13.43 3.95
N GLY A 74 21.32 12.81 3.95
CA GLY A 74 22.12 12.58 5.16
C GLY A 74 21.69 11.37 5.99
N ASP A 75 20.71 10.59 5.54
CA ASP A 75 20.34 9.33 6.17
C ASP A 75 20.94 8.15 5.38
N PRO A 76 21.68 7.23 6.01
CA PRO A 76 22.38 6.16 5.31
C PRO A 76 21.47 4.99 4.90
N ARG A 77 20.24 4.92 5.42
CA ARG A 77 19.28 3.86 5.09
C ARG A 77 18.85 3.92 3.64
N SER A 78 18.59 2.75 3.07
CA SER A 78 18.03 2.63 1.73
C SER A 78 16.56 3.11 1.71
N PRO A 79 16.03 3.54 0.54
CA PRO A 79 14.61 3.79 0.35
C PRO A 79 13.71 2.63 0.78
N GLU A 80 14.18 1.40 0.56
CA GLU A 80 13.50 0.15 0.88
C GLU A 80 13.44 -0.05 2.39
N ASP A 81 14.52 0.22 3.13
CA ASP A 81 14.52 0.22 4.60
C ASP A 81 13.53 1.26 5.15
N ARG A 82 13.47 2.43 4.49
CA ARG A 82 12.52 3.49 4.87
C ARG A 82 11.08 3.14 4.54
N LEU A 83 10.83 2.43 3.45
CA LEU A 83 9.52 1.89 3.13
C LEU A 83 9.09 0.90 4.20
N GLN A 84 9.96 -0.04 4.55
CA GLN A 84 9.67 -1.02 5.60
C GLN A 84 9.39 -0.33 6.93
N GLN A 85 10.21 0.65 7.33
CA GLN A 85 9.97 1.43 8.54
C GLN A 85 8.59 2.13 8.52
N GLY A 86 8.23 2.77 7.41
CA GLY A 86 6.95 3.46 7.27
C GLY A 86 5.76 2.50 7.33
N LEU A 87 5.88 1.31 6.73
CA LEU A 87 4.87 0.26 6.79
C LEU A 87 4.70 -0.29 8.21
N GLU A 88 5.80 -0.62 8.90
CA GLU A 88 5.74 -1.15 10.26
C GLU A 88 5.13 -0.14 11.25
N LEU A 89 5.46 1.15 11.12
CA LEU A 89 4.84 2.20 11.93
C LEU A 89 3.32 2.31 11.66
N ALA A 90 2.93 2.31 10.38
CA ALA A 90 1.51 2.38 10.01
C ALA A 90 0.72 1.13 10.43
N LEU A 91 1.37 -0.05 10.45
CA LEU A 91 0.80 -1.30 10.98
C LEU A 91 0.67 -1.24 12.51
N ALA A 92 1.72 -0.80 13.21
CA ALA A 92 1.73 -0.68 14.66
C ALA A 92 0.66 0.30 15.16
N ARG A 93 0.43 1.40 14.42
CA ARG A 93 -0.66 2.35 14.68
C ARG A 93 -2.06 1.79 14.40
N GLY A 94 -2.14 0.74 13.59
CA GLY A 94 -3.41 0.18 13.10
C GLY A 94 -4.04 1.02 11.98
N THR A 95 -3.27 1.88 11.30
CA THR A 95 -3.71 2.56 10.08
C THR A 95 -3.86 1.54 8.94
N LEU A 96 -2.94 0.58 8.88
CA LEU A 96 -2.91 -0.49 7.89
C LEU A 96 -3.17 -1.86 8.54
N LEU A 97 -3.59 -2.80 7.70
CA LEU A 97 -3.64 -4.23 7.99
C LEU A 97 -2.72 -4.95 7.00
N ARG A 98 -2.07 -6.04 7.47
CA ARG A 98 -1.23 -6.92 6.64
C ARG A 98 -1.77 -8.34 6.65
N ILE A 99 -1.72 -8.99 5.49
CA ILE A 99 -1.85 -10.44 5.37
C ILE A 99 -0.62 -11.03 4.67
N HIS A 100 -0.27 -12.24 5.05
CA HIS A 100 0.74 -13.04 4.38
C HIS A 100 0.01 -14.15 3.62
N LEU A 101 0.17 -14.18 2.29
CA LEU A 101 -0.43 -15.20 1.45
C LEU A 101 0.68 -16.13 0.95
N ARG A 102 0.43 -17.44 1.03
CA ARG A 102 1.28 -18.45 0.40
C ARG A 102 0.75 -18.71 -1.00
N LEU A 103 1.46 -18.24 -2.01
CA LEU A 103 1.18 -18.58 -3.40
C LEU A 103 1.80 -19.94 -3.70
N VAL A 104 0.94 -20.89 -4.07
CA VAL A 104 1.37 -22.19 -4.60
C VAL A 104 1.14 -22.16 -6.10
N SER A 105 2.19 -22.31 -6.89
CA SER A 105 2.09 -22.47 -8.34
C SER A 105 2.11 -23.94 -8.71
N GLU A 106 1.28 -24.34 -9.67
CA GLU A 106 1.31 -25.70 -10.23
C GLU A 106 2.72 -25.98 -10.81
N GLY A 107 3.44 -26.96 -10.23
CA GLY A 107 4.78 -27.35 -10.68
C GLY A 107 5.95 -26.70 -9.93
N ASN A 108 5.71 -25.87 -8.90
CA ASN A 108 6.75 -25.37 -8.00
C ASN A 108 6.44 -25.74 -6.55
N GLU A 109 7.31 -26.54 -5.92
CA GLU A 109 7.17 -26.95 -4.52
C GLU A 109 7.48 -25.81 -3.53
N GLN A 110 8.14 -24.74 -3.98
CA GLN A 110 8.38 -23.56 -3.15
C GLN A 110 7.18 -22.61 -3.21
N ALA A 111 6.47 -22.52 -2.08
CA ALA A 111 5.45 -21.51 -1.87
C ALA A 111 6.10 -20.12 -1.69
N GLU A 112 5.74 -19.16 -2.54
CA GLU A 112 6.15 -17.76 -2.37
C GLU A 112 5.25 -17.12 -1.31
N ILE A 113 5.85 -16.49 -0.29
CA ILE A 113 5.10 -15.70 0.68
C ILE A 113 5.07 -14.26 0.18
N ILE A 114 3.87 -13.78 -0.15
CA ILE A 114 3.65 -12.39 -0.51
C ILE A 114 2.87 -11.67 0.58
N GLU A 115 3.21 -10.40 0.80
CA GLU A 115 2.54 -9.54 1.77
C GLU A 115 1.60 -8.59 1.07
N TRP A 116 0.36 -8.51 1.54
CA TRP A 116 -0.62 -7.56 1.06
C TRP A 116 -1.06 -6.61 2.15
N TYR A 117 -1.21 -5.34 1.77
CA TYR A 117 -1.51 -4.23 2.65
C TYR A 117 -2.87 -3.61 2.31
N PHE A 118 -3.65 -3.32 3.36
CA PHE A 118 -4.99 -2.73 3.28
C PHE A 118 -5.09 -1.57 4.26
N PHE A 119 -5.89 -0.55 3.96
CA PHE A 119 -6.33 0.37 5.01
C PHE A 119 -7.22 -0.35 6.02
N ASN A 120 -7.11 -0.01 7.29
CA ASN A 120 -7.90 -0.59 8.38
C ASN A 120 -9.34 -0.10 8.39
N THR A 121 -10.12 -0.55 7.40
CA THR A 121 -11.56 -0.32 7.32
C THR A 121 -12.34 -1.51 7.90
N PRO A 122 -13.60 -1.32 8.34
CA PRO A 122 -14.45 -2.45 8.76
C PRO A 122 -14.53 -3.57 7.72
N ARG A 123 -14.51 -3.23 6.43
CA ARG A 123 -14.55 -4.20 5.34
C ARG A 123 -13.23 -4.93 5.16
N SER A 124 -12.11 -4.20 5.17
CA SER A 124 -10.78 -4.81 5.12
C SER A 124 -10.59 -5.81 6.26
N ARG A 125 -11.02 -5.47 7.48
CA ARG A 125 -10.95 -6.40 8.63
C ARG A 125 -11.70 -7.70 8.39
N LYS A 126 -12.92 -7.66 7.80
CA LYS A 126 -13.67 -8.87 7.45
C LYS A 126 -12.89 -9.77 6.50
N VAL A 127 -12.40 -9.21 5.40
CA VAL A 127 -11.63 -9.97 4.39
C VAL A 127 -10.32 -10.50 4.95
N VAL A 128 -9.59 -9.70 5.73
CA VAL A 128 -8.36 -10.15 6.41
C VAL A 128 -8.64 -11.34 7.32
N ASN A 129 -9.72 -11.30 8.11
CA ASN A 129 -10.09 -12.41 9.00
C ASN A 129 -10.49 -13.68 8.23
N GLU A 130 -11.22 -13.54 7.13
CA GLU A 130 -11.62 -14.67 6.26
C GLU A 130 -10.41 -15.33 5.58
N LEU A 131 -9.46 -14.52 5.10
CA LEU A 131 -8.27 -14.99 4.41
C LEU A 131 -7.21 -15.56 5.35
N GLN A 132 -7.07 -15.03 6.57
CA GLN A 132 -6.20 -15.63 7.58
C GLN A 132 -6.64 -17.05 7.97
N GLY A 133 -7.94 -17.35 7.89
CA GLY A 133 -8.48 -18.70 8.06
C GLY A 133 -8.29 -19.62 6.84
N SER A 134 -8.03 -19.06 5.66
CA SER A 134 -7.97 -19.76 4.37
C SER A 134 -6.57 -19.64 3.77
N GLN A 135 -5.61 -20.45 4.24
CA GLN A 135 -4.17 -20.31 3.97
C GLN A 135 -3.72 -20.48 2.49
N ILE A 136 -4.63 -20.73 1.54
CA ILE A 136 -4.29 -21.02 0.14
C ILE A 136 -5.29 -20.31 -0.78
N LEU A 137 -4.82 -19.29 -1.50
CA LEU A 137 -5.55 -18.67 -2.60
C LEU A 137 -4.91 -19.08 -3.94
N PRO A 138 -5.68 -19.71 -4.85
CA PRO A 138 -5.22 -19.93 -6.22
C PRO A 138 -4.87 -18.61 -6.90
N VAL A 139 -3.66 -18.51 -7.48
CA VAL A 139 -3.15 -17.33 -8.19
C VAL A 139 -4.14 -16.79 -9.24
N ARG A 140 -4.98 -17.65 -9.82
CA ARG A 140 -6.00 -17.27 -10.83
C ARG A 140 -7.08 -16.33 -10.28
N LEU A 141 -7.42 -16.43 -8.99
CA LEU A 141 -8.37 -15.51 -8.34
C LEU A 141 -7.78 -14.10 -8.16
N LEU A 142 -6.45 -13.96 -8.26
CA LEU A 142 -5.77 -12.66 -8.19
C LEU A 142 -5.56 -12.02 -9.57
N LYS A 143 -5.65 -12.80 -10.66
CA LYS A 143 -5.50 -12.34 -12.05
C LYS A 143 -6.84 -11.97 -12.74
N ALA A 144 -7.97 -12.14 -12.05
CA ALA A 144 -9.30 -11.96 -12.66
C ALA A 144 -9.76 -10.49 -12.83
N GLU A 145 -8.91 -9.48 -12.57
CA GLU A 145 -9.24 -8.07 -12.84
C GLU A 145 -8.35 -7.45 -13.94
N GLY A 146 -7.99 -8.24 -14.96
CA GLY A 146 -7.20 -7.79 -16.11
C GLY A 146 -7.86 -7.94 -17.49
N GLU A 147 -8.93 -8.73 -17.64
CA GLU A 147 -9.59 -8.95 -18.94
C GLU A 147 -11.10 -8.97 -18.79
N GLN A 148 -11.71 -7.79 -18.83
CA GLN A 148 -13.02 -7.62 -19.48
C GLN A 148 -13.13 -6.17 -19.95
N ILE A 149 -12.43 -5.91 -21.06
CA ILE A 149 -12.84 -4.88 -22.01
C ILE A 149 -13.71 -5.60 -23.04
N ALA A 150 -14.87 -4.98 -23.29
CA ALA A 150 -15.90 -5.40 -24.23
C ALA A 150 -15.39 -5.70 -25.65
#